data_AF-A0A9X4AL34-F1
#
_entry.id   AF-A0A9X4AL34-F1
#
_cell.length_a   1.000
_cell.length_b   1.000
_cell.length_c   1.000
_cell.angle_alpha   90.00
_cell.angle_beta   90.00
_cell.angle_gamma   90.00
#
_symmetry.space_group_name_H-M   'P 1'
#
loop_
_entity.id
_entity.type
_entity.pdbx_description
1 polymer ?
#
loop_
_entity_poly.entity_id
_entity_poly.type
_entity_poly.pdbx_seq_one_letter_code
_entity_poly.pdbx_strand_id
1 'polypeptide(L)' 'MCNLEQLLERIEHLRNKMTEVALKKGFTSEDSIKISQELDRLLNVYESYKNNNKN' A
#
# COMPACT_ATOMS: atom_id res chain seq x y z
N MET A 1 -14.72 -14.47 5.22
CA MET A 1 -14.43 -13.11 4.71
C MET A 1 -12.99 -13.10 4.24
N CYS A 2 -12.76 -12.64 3.01
CA CYS A 2 -11.60 -13.03 2.22
C CYS A 2 -10.36 -12.22 2.63
N ASN A 3 -9.20 -12.88 2.83
CA ASN A 3 -7.92 -12.23 3.14
C ASN A 3 -7.53 -11.13 2.14
N LEU A 4 -8.08 -11.20 0.92
CA LEU A 4 -7.81 -10.23 -0.14
C LEU A 4 -8.51 -8.88 0.08
N GLU A 5 -9.72 -8.87 0.64
CA GLU A 5 -10.46 -7.63 0.94
C GLU A 5 -9.77 -6.83 2.06
N GLN A 6 -9.29 -7.51 3.10
CA GLN A 6 -8.52 -6.88 4.18
C GLN A 6 -7.20 -6.29 3.67
N LEU A 7 -6.56 -6.96 2.71
CA LEU A 7 -5.33 -6.46 2.08
C LEU A 7 -5.62 -5.20 1.25
N LEU A 8 -6.72 -5.17 0.49
CA LEU A 8 -7.16 -3.99 -0.25
C LEU A 8 -7.49 -2.82 0.66
N GLU A 9 -8.22 -3.06 1.75
CA GLU A 9 -8.54 -2.02 2.73
C GLU A 9 -7.27 -1.42 3.35
N ARG A 10 -6.28 -2.28 3.65
CA ARG A 10 -4.96 -1.84 4.15
C ARG A 10 -4.21 -0.99 3.11
N ILE A 11 -4.23 -1.38 1.84
CA ILE A 11 -3.61 -0.63 0.73
C ILE A 11 -4.26 0.74 0.59
N GLU A 12 -5.59 0.81 0.57
CA GLU A 12 -6.31 2.10 0.47
C GLU A 12 -6.02 3.02 1.66
N HIS A 13 -5.98 2.45 2.87
CA HIS A 13 -5.65 3.21 4.07
C HIS A 13 -4.23 3.80 3.99
N LEU A 14 -3.24 2.99 3.58
CA LEU A 14 -1.87 3.45 3.42
C LEU A 14 -1.70 4.45 2.28
N ARG A 15 -2.46 4.32 1.18
CA ARG A 15 -2.48 5.29 0.08
C ARG A 15 -2.97 6.66 0.53
N ASN A 16 -4.05 6.70 1.31
CA ASN A 16 -4.56 7.94 1.89
C ASN A 16 -3.56 8.56 2.86
N LYS A 17 -2.93 7.74 3.72
CA LYS A 17 -1.90 8.19 4.65
C LYS A 17 -0.66 8.72 3.94
N MET A 18 -0.22 8.07 2.86
CA MET A 18 0.88 8.54 2.00
C MET A 18 0.57 9.92 1.45
N THR A 19 -0.64 10.10 0.92
CA THR A 19 -1.09 11.36 0.33
C THR A 19 -1.11 12.47 1.37
N GLU A 20 -1.64 12.19 2.57
CA GLU A 20 -1.65 13.14 3.67
C GLU A 20 -0.23 13.54 4.12
N VAL A 21 0.66 12.56 4.25
CA VAL A 21 2.06 12.81 4.66
C VAL A 21 2.83 13.55 3.56
N ALA A 22 2.61 13.23 2.29
CA ALA A 22 3.21 13.93 1.17
C ALA A 22 2.72 15.38 1.07
N LEU A 23 1.43 15.63 1.32
CA LEU A 23 0.88 16.98 1.37
C LEU A 23 1.41 17.80 2.56
N LYS A 24 1.64 17.16 3.72
CA LYS A 24 2.12 17.84 4.93
C LYS A 24 3.65 18.02 4.97
N LYS A 25 4.42 17.01 4.55
CA LYS A 25 5.87 16.93 4.71
C LYS A 25 6.64 16.97 3.39
N GLY A 26 5.95 16.87 2.26
CA GLY A 26 6.54 16.74 0.93
C GLY A 26 6.80 15.27 0.55
N PHE A 27 6.73 14.99 -0.75
CA PHE A 27 6.93 13.65 -1.31
C PHE A 27 8.35 13.09 -1.09
N THR A 28 9.33 13.95 -0.88
CA THR A 28 10.74 13.59 -0.64
C THR A 28 11.07 13.44 0.84
N SER A 29 10.11 13.66 1.75
CA SER A 29 10.33 13.41 3.16
C SER A 29 10.54 11.92 3.41
N GLU A 30 11.42 11.58 4.36
CA GLU A 30 11.66 10.19 4.76
C GLU A 30 10.37 9.46 5.12
N ASP A 31 9.40 10.16 5.72
CA ASP A 31 8.11 9.59 6.09
C ASP A 31 7.26 9.24 4.86
N SER A 32 7.23 10.12 3.85
CA SER A 32 6.54 9.84 2.59
C SER A 32 7.21 8.67 1.85
N ILE A 33 8.54 8.61 1.87
CA ILE A 33 9.31 7.51 1.25
C ILE A 33 9.04 6.18 1.97
N LYS A 34 9.06 6.16 3.30
CA LYS A 34 8.77 4.95 4.09
C LYS A 34 7.37 4.42 3.81
N ILE A 35 6.36 5.30 3.78
CA ILE A 35 4.99 4.89 3.48
C ILE A 35 4.85 4.42 2.04
N SER A 36 5.51 5.06 1.08
CA SER A 36 5.53 4.60 -0.33
C SER A 36 6.08 3.18 -0.43
N GLN A 37 7.21 2.90 0.23
CA GLN A 37 7.82 1.57 0.24
C GLN A 37 6.93 0.51 0.90
N GLU A 38 6.20 0.88 1.95
CA GLU A 38 5.25 -0.02 2.62
C GLU A 38 4.04 -0.32 1.72
N LEU A 39 3.53 0.70 1.02
CA LEU A 39 2.44 0.55 0.04
C LEU A 39 2.85 -0.37 -1.12
N ASP A 40 4.04 -0.16 -1.68
CA ASP A 40 4.59 -1.01 -2.75
C ASP A 40 4.73 -2.47 -2.32
N ARG A 41 5.17 -2.72 -1.08
CA ARG A 41 5.25 -4.08 -0.53
C ARG A 41 3.88 -4.74 -0.46
N LEU A 42 2.85 -4.03 0.01
CA LEU A 42 1.49 -4.58 0.08
C LEU A 42 0.90 -4.84 -1.30
N LEU A 43 1.17 -3.97 -2.28
CA LEU A 43 0.76 -4.17 -3.67
C LEU A 43 1.43 -5.42 -4.27
N ASN A 44 2.72 -5.62 -4.01
CA ASN A 44 3.43 -6.82 -4.45
C ASN A 44 2.87 -8.10 -3.82
N VAL A 45 2.53 -8.05 -2.52
CA VAL A 45 1.86 -9.17 -1.83
C VAL A 45 0.50 -9.44 -2.45
N TYR A 46 -0.29 -8.40 -2.72
CA TYR A 46 -1.60 -8.53 -3.35
C TYR A 46 -1.50 -9.15 -4.75
N GLU A 47 -0.60 -8.65 -5.59
CA GLU A 47 -0.37 -9.19 -6.93
C GLU A 47 0.16 -10.63 -6.86
N SER A 48 0.99 -10.98 -5.88
CA SER A 48 1.39 -12.37 -5.64
C SER A 48 0.19 -13.26 -5.31
N TYR A 49 -0.68 -12.86 -4.38
CA TYR A 49 -1.89 -13.63 -4.03
C TYR A 49 -2.84 -13.79 -5.22
N LYS A 50 -3.00 -12.72 -6.01
CA LYS A 50 -3.86 -12.71 -7.20
C LYS A 50 -3.30 -13.58 -8.33
N ASN A 51 -2.00 -13.56 -8.56
CA ASN A 51 -1.35 -14.37 -9.59
C ASN A 51 -1.29 -15.86 -9.19
N ASN A 52 -1.12 -16.19 -7.90
CA ASN A 52 -1.20 -17.57 -7.42
C ASN A 52 -2.61 -18.18 -7.52
N ASN A 53 -3.68 -17.37 -7.55
CA ASN A 53 -5.05 -17.84 -7.78
C ASN A 53 -5.44 -17.94 -9.27
N LYS A 54 -4.52 -17.65 -10.19
CA LYS A 54 -4.75 -17.67 -11.64
C LYS A 54 -4.14 -18.88 -12.36
N ASN A 55 -3.44 -19.76 -11.63
CA ASN A 55 -2.87 -21.02 -12.14
C ASN A 55 -3.70 -22.22 -11.69
#